data_AF-A0A944YJG6-F1
#
_entry.id   AF-A0A944YJG6-F1
#
_cell.length_a   1.000
_cell.length_b   1.000
_cell.length_c   1.000
_cell.angle_alpha   90.00
_cell.angle_beta   90.00
_cell.angle_gamma   90.00
#
_symmetry.space_group_name_H-M   'P 1'
#
loop_
_entity.id
_entity.type
_entity.pdbx_description
1 polymer ?
#
loop_
_entity_poly.entity_id
_entity_poly.type
_entity_poly.pdbx_seq_one_letter_code
_entity_poly.pdbx_strand_id
1 'polypeptide(L)'
;MRIVCLDLEGVLVPEIWIAFAEKTGVDELTRTTRDETDYEVLMSYRLEILNKHGFSLSQIQDVIESLDPLPGALDFLDELRSKYEL
;
A
#
# COMPACT_ATOMS: atom_id res chain seq x y z
N MET A 1 -12.66 -2.98 27.66
CA MET A 1 -11.75 -3.18 26.53
C MET A 1 -12.32 -2.44 25.32
N ARG A 2 -11.55 -1.54 24.71
CA ARG A 2 -11.92 -0.84 23.47
C ARG A 2 -10.86 -1.19 22.44
N ILE A 3 -11.28 -1.70 21.30
CA ILE A 3 -10.40 -2.06 20.19
C ILE A 3 -10.56 -1.01 19.11
N VAL A 4 -9.44 -0.54 18.57
CA VAL A 4 -9.40 0.36 17.42
C VAL A 4 -8.81 -0.40 16.25
N CYS A 5 -9.59 -0.59 15.19
CA CYS A 5 -9.12 -1.15 13.93
C CYS A 5 -8.92 -0.01 12.94
N LEU A 6 -7.72 0.06 12.35
CA LEU A 6 -7.36 1.06 11.35
C LEU A 6 -7.16 0.36 10.02
N ASP A 7 -7.57 1.04 8.95
CA ASP A 7 -7.02 0.75 7.63
C ASP A 7 -5.56 1.21 7.56
N LEU A 8 -4.82 0.71 6.57
CA LEU A 8 -3.39 0.97 6.41
C LEU A 8 -3.15 2.03 5.33
N GLU A 9 -3.47 1.70 4.09
CA GLU A 9 -3.28 2.56 2.93
C GLU A 9 -4.31 3.70 2.95
N GLY A 10 -3.87 4.92 2.66
CA GLY A 10 -4.71 6.13 2.74
C GLY A 10 -5.00 6.65 4.16
N VAL A 11 -4.65 5.88 5.20
CA VAL A 11 -4.80 6.28 6.62
C VAL A 11 -3.44 6.49 7.29
N LEU A 12 -2.55 5.52 7.19
CA LEU A 12 -1.23 5.55 7.83
C LEU A 12 -0.09 5.68 6.80
N VAL A 13 -0.26 5.08 5.63
CA VAL A 13 0.72 5.08 4.54
C VAL A 13 0.06 5.44 3.20
N PRO A 14 0.81 5.92 2.21
CA PRO A 14 0.30 6.10 0.85
C PRO A 14 -0.18 4.78 0.22
N GLU A 15 -0.95 4.88 -0.86
CA GLU A 15 -1.35 3.74 -1.70
C GLU A 15 -0.10 3.11 -2.34
N ILE A 16 0.24 1.88 -1.93
CA ILE A 16 1.49 1.21 -2.28
C ILE A 16 1.59 0.99 -3.79
N TRP A 17 0.51 0.52 -4.43
CA TRP A 17 0.53 0.24 -5.86
C TRP A 17 0.65 1.50 -6.72
N ILE A 18 0.06 2.61 -6.28
CA ILE A 18 0.18 3.90 -6.97
C ILE A 18 1.61 4.41 -6.82
N ALA A 19 2.16 4.40 -5.60
CA ALA A 19 3.54 4.81 -5.37
C ALA A 19 4.55 3.92 -6.12
N PHE A 20 4.28 2.61 -6.20
CA PHE A 20 5.07 1.67 -6.98
C PHE A 20 5.02 1.98 -8.48
N ALA A 21 3.83 2.25 -9.03
CA ALA A 21 3.65 2.67 -10.42
C ALA A 21 4.44 3.95 -10.73
N GLU A 22 4.34 4.98 -9.87
CA GLU A 22 5.05 6.25 -10.04
C GLU A 22 6.57 6.08 -10.00
N LYS A 23 7.10 5.26 -9.08
CA LYS A 23 8.56 5.02 -8.99
C LYS A 23 9.11 4.18 -10.14
N THR A 24 8.31 3.24 -10.66
CA THR A 24 8.74 2.32 -11.73
C THR A 24 8.38 2.80 -13.13
N GLY A 25 7.49 3.80 -13.25
CA GLY A 25 6.95 4.29 -14.51
C GLY A 25 5.98 3.32 -15.19
N VAL A 26 5.33 2.44 -14.42
CA VAL A 26 4.39 1.42 -14.92
C VAL A 26 2.96 1.82 -14.54
N ASP A 27 2.36 2.67 -15.36
CA ASP A 27 1.02 3.24 -15.14
C ASP A 27 -0.06 2.16 -15.04
N GLU A 28 0.12 0.98 -15.66
CA GLU A 28 -0.80 -0.15 -15.52
C GLU A 28 -1.05 -0.55 -14.05
N LEU A 29 -0.07 -0.34 -13.16
CA LEU A 29 -0.19 -0.70 -11.74
C LEU A 29 -1.02 0.31 -10.93
N THR A 30 -1.44 1.45 -11.50
CA THR A 30 -2.33 2.40 -10.81
C THR A 30 -3.79 1.93 -10.77
N ARG A 31 -4.13 0.81 -11.41
CA ARG A 31 -5.50 0.26 -11.41
C ARG A 31 -5.93 -0.07 -9.97
N THR A 32 -7.13 0.38 -9.60
CA THR A 32 -7.71 0.23 -8.26
C THR A 32 -8.98 -0.61 -8.29
N THR A 33 -9.56 -0.87 -7.11
CA THR A 33 -10.87 -1.53 -6.99
C THR A 33 -12.03 -0.72 -7.54
N ARG A 34 -11.81 0.57 -7.85
CA ARG A 34 -12.78 1.41 -8.57
C ARG A 34 -12.84 1.06 -10.06
N ASP A 35 -11.73 0.54 -10.61
CA ASP A 35 -11.59 0.16 -12.02
C ASP A 35 -11.80 -1.34 -12.24
N GLU A 36 -11.54 -2.15 -11.20
CA GLU A 36 -11.77 -3.59 -11.16
C GLU A 36 -12.38 -3.99 -9.82
N THR A 37 -13.68 -4.23 -9.77
CA THR A 37 -14.36 -4.54 -8.51
C THR A 37 -14.01 -5.92 -7.98
N ASP A 38 -13.56 -6.85 -8.84
CA ASP A 38 -13.16 -8.20 -8.43
C ASP A 38 -11.67 -8.21 -8.02
N TYR A 39 -11.44 -8.46 -6.73
CA TYR A 39 -10.09 -8.44 -6.16
C TYR A 39 -9.19 -9.54 -6.74
N GLU A 40 -9.74 -10.72 -7.07
CA GLU A 40 -8.95 -11.82 -7.65
C GLU A 40 -8.48 -11.46 -9.06
N VAL A 41 -9.37 -10.82 -9.84
CA VAL A 41 -9.04 -10.32 -11.18
C VAL A 41 -7.98 -9.22 -11.10
N LEU A 42 -8.12 -8.26 -10.18
CA LEU A 42 -7.17 -7.18 -9.98
C LEU A 42 -5.78 -7.70 -9.57
N MET A 43 -5.73 -8.67 -8.66
CA MET A 43 -4.46 -9.24 -8.21
C MET A 43 -3.79 -10.07 -9.29
N SER A 44 -4.55 -10.87 -10.04
CA SER A 44 -4.03 -11.64 -11.18
C SER A 44 -3.41 -10.70 -12.22
N TYR A 45 -4.13 -9.63 -12.56
CA TYR A 45 -3.65 -8.58 -13.47
C TYR A 45 -2.33 -7.94 -12.98
N ARG A 46 -2.24 -7.54 -11.70
CA ARG A 46 -1.02 -6.94 -11.13
C ARG A 46 0.17 -7.90 -11.21
N LEU A 47 -0.04 -9.18 -10.87
CA LEU A 47 1.02 -10.19 -10.95
C LEU A 47 1.49 -10.45 -12.39
N GLU A 48 0.57 -10.45 -13.36
CA GLU A 48 0.92 -10.54 -14.78
C GLU A 48 1.78 -9.37 -15.24
N ILE A 49 1.43 -8.14 -14.84
CA ILE A 49 2.24 -6.94 -15.12
C ILE A 49 3.62 -7.05 -14.46
N LEU A 50 3.69 -7.42 -13.19
CA LEU A 50 4.97 -7.60 -12.50
C LEU A 50 5.87 -8.62 -13.21
N ASN A 51 5.30 -9.75 -13.63
CA ASN A 51 6.02 -10.79 -14.36
C ASN A 51 6.48 -10.32 -15.75
N LYS A 52 5.63 -9.58 -16.48
CA LYS A 52 5.97 -9.01 -17.80
C LYS A 52 7.14 -8.04 -17.75
N HIS A 53 7.22 -7.24 -16.67
CA HIS A 53 8.31 -6.29 -16.45
C HIS A 53 9.53 -6.90 -15.73
N GLY A 54 9.44 -8.17 -15.29
CA GLY A 54 10.52 -8.87 -14.61
C GLY A 54 10.81 -8.35 -13.21
N PHE A 55 9.83 -7.75 -12.52
CA PHE A 55 10.01 -7.28 -11.15
C PHE A 55 10.13 -8.44 -10.18
N SER A 56 11.22 -8.46 -9.43
CA SER A 56 11.44 -9.39 -8.33
C SER A 56 10.79 -8.88 -7.04
N LEU A 57 10.53 -9.80 -6.09
CA LEU A 57 10.01 -9.44 -4.77
C LEU A 57 10.94 -8.45 -4.05
N SER A 58 12.26 -8.59 -4.17
CA SER A 58 13.21 -7.66 -3.55
C SER A 58 13.07 -6.24 -4.10
N GLN A 59 12.88 -6.07 -5.42
CA GLN A 59 12.66 -4.74 -5.99
C GLN A 59 11.33 -4.13 -5.53
N ILE A 60 10.30 -4.96 -5.33
CA ILE A 60 9.03 -4.50 -4.75
C ILE A 60 9.25 -4.02 -3.32
N GLN A 61 10.00 -4.78 -2.52
CA GLN A 61 10.34 -4.41 -1.15
C GLN A 61 11.17 -3.12 -1.10
N ASP A 62 12.19 -2.97 -1.95
CA ASP A 62 13.03 -1.75 -2.01
C ASP A 62 12.18 -0.50 -2.27
N VAL A 63 11.18 -0.60 -3.14
CA VAL A 63 10.26 0.50 -3.42
C VAL A 63 9.35 0.76 -2.21
N ILE A 64 8.81 -0.26 -1.58
CA ILE A 64 7.94 -0.12 -0.39
C ILE A 64 8.71 0.47 0.81
N GLU A 65 9.94 0.03 1.05
CA GLU A 65 10.80 0.52 2.13
C GLU A 65 11.13 2.00 2.01
N SER A 66 11.08 2.51 0.77
CA SER A 66 11.32 3.92 0.47
C SER A 66 10.06 4.80 0.55
N LEU A 67 8.95 4.26 1.04
CA LEU A 67 7.72 5.02 1.29
C LEU A 67 7.70 5.51 2.74
N ASP A 68 7.44 6.81 2.90
CA ASP A 68 7.25 7.41 4.21
C ASP A 68 5.77 7.30 4.64
N PRO A 69 5.50 7.12 5.95
CA PRO A 69 4.15 7.27 6.50
C PRO A 69 3.55 8.64 6.16
N LEU A 70 2.22 8.72 6.13
CA LEU A 70 1.54 9.99 5.92
C LEU A 70 1.89 10.99 7.04
N PRO A 71 1.93 12.30 6.74
CA PRO A 71 2.22 13.31 7.74
C PRO A 71 1.30 13.19 8.97
N GLY A 72 1.90 13.05 10.15
CA GLY A 72 1.18 12.89 11.42
C GLY A 72 0.69 11.46 11.71
N ALA A 73 0.91 10.47 10.83
CA ALA A 73 0.49 9.09 11.07
C ALA A 73 1.20 8.45 12.28
N LEU A 74 2.50 8.74 12.44
CA LEU A 74 3.27 8.25 13.59
C LEU A 74 2.79 8.88 14.90
N ASP A 75 2.64 10.20 14.93
CA ASP A 75 2.13 10.93 16.12
C ASP A 75 0.73 10.43 16.51
N PHE A 76 -0.14 10.20 15.52
CA PHE A 76 -1.47 9.62 15.73
C PHE A 76 -1.40 8.23 16.35
N LEU A 77 -0.53 7.34 15.85
CA LEU A 77 -0.36 6.00 16.41
C LEU A 77 0.21 6.03 17.83
N ASP A 78 1.16 6.91 18.11
CA ASP A 78 1.73 7.08 19.44
C ASP A 78 0.68 7.56 20.45
N GLU A 79 -0.14 8.53 20.06
CA GLU A 79 -1.27 8.98 20.88
C GLU A 79 -2.27 7.84 21.11
N LEU A 80 -2.62 7.10 20.06
CA LEU A 80 -3.57 5.99 20.15
C LEU A 80 -3.07 4.90 21.11
N ARG A 81 -1.81 4.49 20.98
CA ARG A 81 -1.16 3.49 21.85
C ARG A 81 -1.07 3.93 23.30
N SER A 82 -0.96 5.24 23.56
CA SER A 82 -0.92 5.77 24.94
C SER A 82 -2.28 5.69 25.65
N LYS A 83 -3.39 5.64 24.90
CA LYS A 83 -4.76 5.73 25.42
C LYS A 83 -5.51 4.40 25.40
N TYR A 84 -5.07 3.45 24.59
CA TYR A 84 -5.74 2.18 24.39
C TYR A 84 -4.69 1.05 24.47
N GLU A 85 -4.98 0.01 25.26
CA GLU A 85 -4.20 -1.23 25.24
C GLU A 85 -4.39 -1.93 23.88
N LEU A 86 -3.28 -2.33 23.26
CA LEU A 86 -3.25 -3.12 22.03
C LEU A 86 -3.67 -4.57 22.29
#